data_AF-A0A424NUN8-F1
#
_entry.id   AF-A0A424NUN8-F1
#
_cell.length_a   1.000
_cell.length_b   1.000
_cell.length_c   1.000
_cell.angle_alpha   90.00
_cell.angle_beta   90.00
_cell.angle_gamma   90.00
#
_symmetry.space_group_name_H-M   'P 1'
#
loop_
_entity.id
_entity.type
_entity.pdbx_description
1 polymer ?
#
loop_
_entity_poly.entity_id
_entity_poly.type
_entity_poly.pdbx_seq_one_letter_code
_entity_poly.pdbx_strand_id
1 'polypeptide(L)'
;MNAYIFPGQGSQFPGMGKDLYESNKNARHLFQKANKIVNFDICKLMFEGTENDLKQTNVTQPAIFIHSTILANCLDSFKPEMVAGHSLGEFSALVAARSISFEDGLNLVMLRANAMQIACQQEDSTMAAIIGLESETIHEVCHDQSGVVVIANYNSPSQIVISGETKAVESSCEKLTKLGAKRAIILSVGGAFHSPIMNSAKDSLQSAINNTCFEKPICPIYQNVCARATSDKKDLKMNLIEQLTKPVKWYQTIENMISDGASQFYEVGPGNVLLGLNRRINRAIPSLKVTINN
;
A
#
# COMPACT_ATOMS: atom_id res chain seq x y z
N MET A 1 -12.65 -16.61 9.71
CA MET A 1 -13.04 -15.84 8.50
C MET A 1 -11.84 -15.69 7.57
N ASN A 2 -12.07 -15.67 6.27
CA ASN A 2 -11.06 -15.50 5.22
C ASN A 2 -10.79 -14.02 4.94
N ALA A 3 -9.55 -13.59 5.21
CA ALA A 3 -9.08 -12.24 5.00
C ALA A 3 -8.21 -12.14 3.75
N TYR A 4 -8.52 -11.22 2.85
CA TYR A 4 -7.71 -10.97 1.65
C TYR A 4 -6.93 -9.66 1.81
N ILE A 5 -5.62 -9.74 1.64
CA ILE A 5 -4.71 -8.62 1.83
C ILE A 5 -3.98 -8.27 0.54
N PHE A 6 -3.84 -6.97 0.29
CA PHE A 6 -3.31 -6.45 -0.97
C PHE A 6 -2.00 -5.69 -0.73
N PRO A 7 -0.88 -6.06 -1.38
CA PRO A 7 0.40 -5.42 -1.16
C PRO A 7 0.46 -4.02 -1.78
N GLY A 8 1.38 -3.21 -1.27
CA GLY A 8 1.72 -1.90 -1.79
C GLY A 8 3.11 -1.88 -2.45
N GLN A 9 3.63 -0.67 -2.63
CA GLN A 9 4.96 -0.43 -3.20
C GLN A 9 6.07 -1.23 -2.50
N GLY A 10 6.99 -1.78 -3.29
CA GLY A 10 8.04 -2.69 -2.83
C GLY A 10 7.76 -4.17 -3.14
N SER A 11 6.55 -4.50 -3.62
CA SER A 11 6.17 -5.87 -4.00
C SER A 11 6.30 -6.18 -5.50
N GLN A 12 6.59 -5.16 -6.32
CA GLN A 12 6.76 -5.29 -7.76
C GLN A 12 8.05 -6.02 -8.14
N PHE A 13 8.02 -6.76 -9.25
CA PHE A 13 9.18 -7.42 -9.83
C PHE A 13 9.01 -7.59 -11.36
N PRO A 14 10.10 -7.59 -12.15
CA PRO A 14 10.04 -7.87 -13.58
C PRO A 14 9.38 -9.22 -13.89
N GLY A 15 8.44 -9.24 -14.84
CA GLY A 15 7.70 -10.44 -15.22
C GLY A 15 6.37 -10.63 -14.48
N MET A 16 6.02 -9.75 -13.54
CA MET A 16 4.78 -9.87 -12.77
C MET A 16 3.53 -9.79 -13.66
N GLY A 17 2.57 -10.69 -13.45
CA GLY A 17 1.30 -10.73 -14.16
C GLY A 17 1.35 -11.30 -15.59
N LYS A 18 2.54 -11.68 -16.10
CA LYS A 18 2.69 -12.28 -17.43
C LYS A 18 1.98 -13.63 -17.53
N ASP A 19 2.17 -14.48 -16.52
CA ASP A 19 1.48 -15.77 -16.38
C ASP A 19 -0.05 -15.61 -16.39
N LEU A 20 -0.55 -14.63 -15.64
CA LEU A 20 -1.96 -14.29 -15.56
C LEU A 20 -2.52 -13.80 -16.91
N TYR A 21 -1.76 -12.94 -17.61
CA TYR A 21 -2.11 -12.44 -18.95
C TYR A 21 -2.17 -13.55 -20.02
N GLU A 22 -1.23 -14.49 -19.96
CA GLU A 22 -1.11 -15.57 -20.95
C GLU A 22 -2.17 -16.66 -20.72
N SER A 23 -2.42 -17.03 -19.46
CA SER A 23 -3.27 -18.18 -19.11
C SER A 23 -4.77 -17.87 -19.00
N ASN A 24 -5.18 -16.61 -18.75
CA ASN A 24 -6.59 -16.27 -18.52
C ASN A 24 -7.11 -15.18 -19.48
N LYS A 25 -8.18 -15.51 -20.23
CA LYS A 25 -8.77 -14.60 -21.23
C LYS A 25 -9.35 -13.33 -20.62
N ASN A 26 -9.99 -13.42 -19.45
CA ASN A 26 -10.55 -12.28 -18.75
C ASN A 26 -9.43 -11.37 -18.21
N ALA A 27 -8.38 -11.96 -17.62
CA ALA A 27 -7.20 -11.21 -17.22
C ALA A 27 -6.59 -10.44 -18.38
N ARG A 28 -6.40 -11.10 -19.53
CA ARG A 28 -5.89 -10.47 -20.76
C ARG A 28 -6.70 -9.25 -21.17
N HIS A 29 -8.02 -9.35 -21.12
CA HIS A 29 -8.91 -8.23 -21.43
C HIS A 29 -8.71 -7.04 -20.47
N LEU A 30 -8.64 -7.30 -19.16
CA LEU A 30 -8.43 -6.27 -18.15
C LEU A 30 -7.04 -5.61 -18.25
N PHE A 31 -6.00 -6.37 -18.55
CA PHE A 31 -4.66 -5.83 -18.83
C PHE A 31 -4.66 -4.90 -20.05
N GLN A 32 -5.29 -5.32 -21.15
CA GLN A 32 -5.43 -4.47 -22.36
C GLN A 32 -6.25 -3.21 -22.08
N LYS A 33 -7.28 -3.32 -21.25
CA LYS A 33 -8.07 -2.17 -20.77
C LYS A 33 -7.21 -1.24 -19.92
N ALA A 34 -6.36 -1.77 -19.05
CA ALA A 34 -5.44 -0.99 -18.25
C ALA A 34 -4.48 -0.18 -19.13
N ASN A 35 -3.85 -0.79 -20.14
CA ASN A 35 -3.01 -0.09 -21.13
C ASN A 35 -3.73 1.13 -21.76
N LYS A 36 -5.01 0.98 -22.11
CA LYS A 36 -5.81 2.08 -22.67
C LYS A 36 -6.06 3.19 -21.66
N ILE A 37 -6.35 2.85 -20.40
CA ILE A 37 -6.61 3.83 -19.33
C ILE A 37 -5.35 4.61 -18.98
N VAL A 38 -4.21 3.91 -18.83
CA VAL A 38 -2.94 4.57 -18.48
C VAL A 38 -2.29 5.30 -19.66
N ASN A 39 -2.75 5.04 -20.88
CA ASN A 39 -2.27 5.64 -22.13
C ASN A 39 -0.77 5.39 -22.42
N PHE A 40 -0.26 4.23 -21.99
CA PHE A 40 1.03 3.67 -22.39
C PHE A 40 1.01 2.15 -22.18
N ASP A 41 2.03 1.45 -22.69
CA ASP A 41 2.12 -0.01 -22.57
C ASP A 41 2.67 -0.43 -21.20
N ILE A 42 1.83 -0.30 -20.16
CA ILE A 42 2.20 -0.72 -18.80
C ILE A 42 2.41 -2.23 -18.72
N CYS A 43 1.69 -3.01 -19.52
CA CYS A 43 1.89 -4.46 -19.59
C CYS A 43 3.32 -4.82 -20.00
N LYS A 44 3.87 -4.15 -21.02
CA LYS A 44 5.27 -4.35 -21.43
C LYS A 44 6.24 -4.06 -20.28
N LEU A 45 6.03 -2.97 -19.53
CA LEU A 45 6.87 -2.65 -18.38
C LEU A 45 6.74 -3.69 -17.26
N MET A 46 5.53 -4.20 -17.01
CA MET A 46 5.29 -5.26 -16.03
C MET A 46 5.98 -6.57 -16.41
N PHE A 47 5.95 -6.94 -17.69
CA PHE A 47 6.40 -8.26 -18.16
C PHE A 47 7.88 -8.31 -18.52
N GLU A 48 8.41 -7.22 -19.07
CA GLU A 48 9.74 -7.18 -19.69
C GLU A 48 10.61 -6.03 -19.16
N GLY A 49 10.03 -5.10 -18.38
CA GLY A 49 10.73 -3.96 -17.84
C GLY A 49 11.81 -4.36 -16.83
N THR A 50 12.79 -3.49 -16.65
CA THR A 50 13.83 -3.64 -15.64
C THR A 50 13.31 -3.29 -14.25
N GLU A 51 14.07 -3.64 -13.20
CA GLU A 51 13.76 -3.16 -11.85
C GLU A 51 13.70 -1.64 -11.75
N ASN A 52 14.51 -0.92 -12.54
CA ASN A 52 14.54 0.54 -12.53
C ASN A 52 13.29 1.13 -13.21
N ASP A 53 12.80 0.51 -14.27
CA ASP A 53 11.53 0.90 -14.89
C ASP A 53 10.37 0.78 -13.89
N LEU A 54 10.35 -0.33 -13.15
CA LEU A 54 9.34 -0.62 -12.13
C LEU A 54 9.54 0.15 -10.81
N LYS A 55 10.61 0.91 -10.65
CA LYS A 55 10.84 1.81 -9.49
C LYS A 55 10.28 3.21 -9.71
N GLN A 56 9.95 3.59 -10.93
CA GLN A 56 9.32 4.89 -11.20
C GLN A 56 7.91 4.90 -10.61
N THR A 57 7.60 5.81 -9.70
CA THR A 57 6.34 5.81 -8.91
C THR A 57 5.09 5.74 -9.79
N ASN A 58 5.08 6.47 -10.91
CA ASN A 58 4.01 6.49 -11.92
C ASN A 58 3.83 5.15 -12.66
N VAL A 59 4.82 4.26 -12.63
CA VAL A 59 4.73 2.88 -13.11
C VAL A 59 4.41 1.93 -11.96
N THR A 60 5.12 2.05 -10.83
CA THR A 60 5.03 1.12 -9.70
C THR A 60 3.61 0.98 -9.16
N GLN A 61 2.94 2.10 -8.85
CA GLN A 61 1.63 2.03 -8.20
C GLN A 61 0.55 1.45 -9.13
N PRO A 62 0.39 1.94 -10.39
CA PRO A 62 -0.58 1.33 -11.31
C PRO A 62 -0.26 -0.13 -11.58
N ALA A 63 1.01 -0.51 -11.74
CA ALA A 63 1.40 -1.88 -12.06
C ALA A 63 1.03 -2.88 -10.94
N ILE A 64 1.28 -2.52 -9.67
CA ILE A 64 0.88 -3.35 -8.52
C ILE A 64 -0.65 -3.41 -8.40
N PHE A 65 -1.33 -2.27 -8.58
CA PHE A 65 -2.79 -2.21 -8.53
C PHE A 65 -3.43 -3.10 -9.60
N ILE A 66 -2.97 -2.99 -10.86
CA ILE A 66 -3.45 -3.77 -12.00
C ILE A 66 -3.28 -5.25 -11.71
N HIS A 67 -2.07 -5.68 -11.32
CA HIS A 67 -1.83 -7.08 -10.99
C HIS A 67 -2.77 -7.58 -9.89
N SER A 68 -2.87 -6.83 -8.80
CA SER A 68 -3.61 -7.29 -7.61
C SER A 68 -5.11 -7.37 -7.85
N THR A 69 -5.68 -6.39 -8.55
CA THR A 69 -7.12 -6.35 -8.86
C THR A 69 -7.51 -7.34 -9.95
N ILE A 70 -6.68 -7.54 -10.97
CA ILE A 70 -6.94 -8.56 -12.00
C ILE A 70 -6.82 -9.96 -11.41
N LEU A 71 -5.82 -10.20 -10.56
CA LEU A 71 -5.70 -11.49 -9.87
C LEU A 71 -6.95 -11.76 -9.03
N ALA A 72 -7.37 -10.82 -8.18
CA ALA A 72 -8.60 -10.95 -7.40
C ALA A 72 -9.84 -11.22 -8.26
N ASN A 73 -9.95 -10.57 -9.42
CA ASN A 73 -11.08 -10.72 -10.34
C ASN A 73 -11.11 -12.10 -11.02
N CYS A 74 -9.96 -12.74 -11.19
CA CYS A 74 -9.85 -14.03 -11.88
C CYS A 74 -9.92 -15.24 -10.95
N LEU A 75 -10.11 -15.03 -9.65
CA LEU A 75 -10.26 -16.10 -8.66
C LEU A 75 -11.70 -16.60 -8.63
N ASP A 76 -11.92 -17.86 -9.03
CA ASP A 76 -13.25 -18.49 -9.04
C ASP A 76 -13.88 -18.55 -7.64
N SER A 77 -13.05 -18.68 -6.59
CA SER A 77 -13.46 -18.83 -5.20
C SER A 77 -13.38 -17.53 -4.38
N PHE A 78 -13.22 -16.37 -5.02
CA PHE A 78 -13.05 -15.09 -4.31
C PHE A 78 -14.31 -14.71 -3.53
N LYS A 79 -14.27 -14.96 -2.22
CA LYS A 79 -15.34 -14.66 -1.25
C LYS A 79 -14.72 -14.04 0.00
N PRO A 80 -14.27 -12.78 -0.07
CA PRO A 80 -13.66 -12.12 1.08
C PRO A 80 -14.71 -11.89 2.16
N GLU A 81 -14.36 -12.22 3.40
CA GLU A 81 -15.12 -11.80 4.58
C GLU A 81 -14.52 -10.53 5.20
N MET A 82 -13.24 -10.27 4.90
CA MET A 82 -12.51 -9.06 5.30
C MET A 82 -11.50 -8.72 4.22
N VAL A 83 -11.28 -7.43 3.95
CA VAL A 83 -10.16 -6.98 3.12
C VAL A 83 -9.36 -5.87 3.78
N ALA A 84 -8.07 -5.84 3.48
CA ALA A 84 -7.18 -4.73 3.81
C ALA A 84 -6.11 -4.60 2.73
N GLY A 85 -5.50 -3.44 2.59
CA GLY A 85 -4.31 -3.34 1.76
C GLY A 85 -3.31 -2.36 2.31
N HIS A 86 -2.03 -2.57 2.02
CA HIS A 86 -0.96 -1.75 2.55
C HIS A 86 -0.71 -0.55 1.64
N SER A 87 -1.01 0.67 2.12
CA SER A 87 -0.87 1.91 1.36
C SER A 87 -1.61 1.86 0.02
N LEU A 88 -0.87 1.73 -1.10
CA LEU A 88 -1.43 1.50 -2.43
C LEU A 88 -2.41 0.31 -2.46
N GLY A 89 -2.12 -0.77 -1.72
CA GLY A 89 -2.98 -1.93 -1.67
C GLY A 89 -4.41 -1.64 -1.19
N GLU A 90 -4.64 -0.54 -0.44
CA GLU A 90 -6.00 -0.15 -0.01
C GLU A 90 -6.90 0.17 -1.22
N PHE A 91 -6.35 0.70 -2.30
CA PHE A 91 -7.08 0.91 -3.57
C PHE A 91 -7.46 -0.42 -4.21
N SER A 92 -6.55 -1.40 -4.20
CA SER A 92 -6.86 -2.75 -4.67
C SER A 92 -7.93 -3.43 -3.81
N ALA A 93 -7.88 -3.24 -2.49
CA ALA A 93 -8.89 -3.74 -1.56
C ALA A 93 -10.27 -3.12 -1.83
N LEU A 94 -10.35 -1.81 -2.10
CA LEU A 94 -11.59 -1.10 -2.46
C LEU A 94 -12.21 -1.69 -3.73
N VAL A 95 -11.41 -1.96 -4.77
CA VAL A 95 -11.89 -2.56 -6.02
C VAL A 95 -12.29 -4.02 -5.81
N ALA A 96 -11.47 -4.81 -5.11
CA ALA A 96 -11.75 -6.21 -4.86
C ALA A 96 -13.04 -6.40 -4.03
N ALA A 97 -13.29 -5.51 -3.06
CA ALA A 97 -14.53 -5.47 -2.30
C ALA A 97 -15.70 -4.79 -3.04
N ARG A 98 -15.52 -4.42 -4.32
CA ARG A 98 -16.53 -3.80 -5.19
C ARG A 98 -17.06 -2.46 -4.68
N SER A 99 -16.26 -1.76 -3.86
CA SER A 99 -16.57 -0.41 -3.39
C SER A 99 -16.37 0.62 -4.50
N ILE A 100 -15.37 0.44 -5.36
CA ILE A 100 -15.14 1.29 -6.53
C ILE A 100 -14.88 0.42 -7.77
N SER A 101 -15.10 0.97 -8.96
CA SER A 101 -14.80 0.26 -10.21
C SER A 101 -13.29 0.09 -10.42
N PHE A 102 -12.89 -0.87 -11.26
CA PHE A 102 -11.49 -1.05 -11.64
C PHE A 102 -10.93 0.22 -12.31
N GLU A 103 -11.72 0.85 -13.19
CA GLU A 103 -11.35 2.07 -13.91
C GLU A 103 -11.17 3.26 -12.98
N ASP A 104 -12.12 3.48 -12.06
CA ASP A 104 -12.00 4.55 -11.07
C ASP A 104 -10.80 4.31 -10.15
N GLY A 105 -10.61 3.08 -9.69
CA GLY A 105 -9.45 2.71 -8.88
C GLY A 105 -8.13 2.98 -9.61
N LEU A 106 -8.03 2.60 -10.89
CA LEU A 106 -6.83 2.84 -11.69
C LEU A 106 -6.57 4.33 -11.92
N ASN A 107 -7.62 5.10 -12.23
CA ASN A 107 -7.53 6.56 -12.38
C ASN A 107 -7.06 7.24 -11.08
N LEU A 108 -7.62 6.85 -9.93
CA LEU A 108 -7.21 7.35 -8.63
C LEU A 108 -5.76 6.99 -8.31
N VAL A 109 -5.33 5.77 -8.62
CA VAL A 109 -3.93 5.33 -8.40
C VAL A 109 -2.95 6.10 -9.27
N MET A 110 -3.29 6.35 -10.55
CA MET A 110 -2.45 7.18 -11.42
C MET A 110 -2.34 8.62 -10.90
N LEU A 111 -3.47 9.22 -10.51
CA LEU A 111 -3.47 10.57 -9.93
C LEU A 111 -2.65 10.61 -8.65
N ARG A 112 -2.84 9.63 -7.75
CA ARG A 112 -2.07 9.48 -6.51
C ARG A 112 -0.58 9.41 -6.79
N ALA A 113 -0.15 8.54 -7.71
CA ALA A 113 1.26 8.37 -8.04
C ALA A 113 1.89 9.68 -8.56
N ASN A 114 1.21 10.37 -9.47
CA ASN A 114 1.67 11.63 -10.04
C ASN A 114 1.71 12.75 -8.98
N ALA A 115 0.66 12.87 -8.16
CA ALA A 115 0.58 13.90 -7.13
C ALA A 115 1.64 13.71 -6.04
N MET A 116 1.89 12.46 -5.62
CA MET A 116 2.99 12.12 -4.71
C MET A 116 4.35 12.47 -5.32
N GLN A 117 4.57 12.13 -6.59
CA GLN A 117 5.81 12.45 -7.29
C GLN A 117 6.07 13.96 -7.34
N ILE A 118 5.04 14.77 -7.62
CA ILE A 118 5.13 16.24 -7.63
C ILE A 118 5.46 16.77 -6.22
N ALA A 119 4.79 16.27 -5.18
CA ALA A 119 5.08 16.68 -3.80
C ALA A 119 6.53 16.39 -3.41
N CYS A 120 7.07 15.23 -3.79
CA CYS A 120 8.46 14.89 -3.52
C CYS A 120 9.49 15.73 -4.29
N GLN A 121 9.10 16.35 -5.41
CA GLN A 121 9.98 17.25 -6.17
C GLN A 121 10.08 18.64 -5.54
N GLN A 122 9.16 18.99 -4.64
CA GLN A 122 9.11 20.29 -3.98
C GLN A 122 10.01 20.36 -2.74
N GLU A 123 10.27 19.23 -2.10
CA GLU A 123 11.01 19.15 -0.83
C GLU A 123 11.94 17.94 -0.83
N ASP A 124 13.22 18.15 -0.51
CA ASP A 124 14.18 17.05 -0.35
C ASP A 124 13.79 16.18 0.84
N SER A 125 13.30 14.98 0.54
CA SER A 125 12.60 14.15 1.50
C SER A 125 12.87 12.67 1.27
N THR A 126 12.73 11.86 2.32
CA THR A 126 13.03 10.42 2.26
C THR A 126 12.23 9.63 3.29
N MET A 127 12.47 8.32 3.34
CA MET A 127 11.93 7.42 4.35
C MET A 127 13.04 6.52 4.90
N ALA A 128 12.89 6.05 6.14
CA ALA A 128 13.79 5.09 6.74
C ALA A 128 13.05 4.00 7.51
N ALA A 129 13.49 2.75 7.37
CA ALA A 129 13.02 1.64 8.19
C ALA A 129 13.85 1.53 9.48
N ILE A 130 13.17 1.57 10.61
CA ILE A 130 13.72 1.41 11.95
C ILE A 130 13.33 0.02 12.46
N ILE A 131 14.34 -0.79 12.77
CA ILE A 131 14.17 -2.20 13.13
C ILE A 131 14.56 -2.43 14.58
N GLY A 132 13.68 -3.10 15.34
CA GLY A 132 13.97 -3.58 16.68
C GLY A 132 13.99 -2.48 17.75
N LEU A 133 13.15 -1.46 17.61
CA LEU A 133 12.94 -0.43 18.62
C LEU A 133 11.43 -0.14 18.73
N GLU A 134 10.96 0.12 19.94
CA GLU A 134 9.55 0.36 20.24
C GLU A 134 9.06 1.70 19.65
N SER A 135 7.76 1.74 19.30
CA SER A 135 7.15 2.89 18.63
C SER A 135 7.20 4.18 19.44
N GLU A 136 7.11 4.08 20.76
CA GLU A 136 7.07 5.18 21.71
C GLU A 136 8.39 5.96 21.65
N THR A 137 9.53 5.26 21.73
CA THR A 137 10.86 5.88 21.59
C THR A 137 11.05 6.49 20.20
N ILE A 138 10.57 5.82 19.15
CA ILE A 138 10.65 6.36 17.78
C ILE A 138 9.82 7.65 17.66
N HIS A 139 8.63 7.66 18.25
CA HIS A 139 7.74 8.82 18.25
C HIS A 139 8.36 10.01 18.98
N GLU A 140 8.94 9.80 20.16
CA GLU A 140 9.65 10.84 20.93
C GLU A 140 10.79 11.46 20.12
N VAL A 141 11.65 10.65 19.49
CA VAL A 141 12.75 11.17 18.66
C VAL A 141 12.22 11.96 17.46
N CYS A 142 11.16 11.49 16.81
CA CYS A 142 10.57 12.23 15.69
C CYS A 142 9.97 13.56 16.14
N HIS A 143 9.33 13.58 17.32
CA HIS A 143 8.71 14.78 17.89
C HIS A 143 9.73 15.86 18.27
N ASP A 144 10.87 15.45 18.85
CA ASP A 144 11.93 16.35 19.29
C ASP A 144 12.88 16.79 18.16
N GLN A 145 12.65 16.31 16.94
CA GLN A 145 13.51 16.60 15.80
C GLN A 145 13.19 17.99 15.22
N SER A 146 14.24 18.74 14.85
CA SER A 146 14.09 19.92 14.00
C SER A 146 13.84 19.49 12.57
N GLY A 147 12.78 20.03 11.95
CA GLY A 147 12.31 19.65 10.61
C GLY A 147 11.22 18.57 10.67
N VAL A 148 10.54 18.35 9.55
CA VAL A 148 9.46 17.37 9.47
C VAL A 148 10.04 15.96 9.46
N VAL A 149 9.71 15.16 10.48
CA VAL A 149 9.86 13.70 10.47
C VAL A 149 8.74 13.08 11.31
N VAL A 150 8.08 12.05 10.77
CA VAL A 150 6.97 11.38 11.44
C VAL A 150 7.04 9.88 11.21
N ILE A 151 6.33 9.11 12.02
CA ILE A 151 6.08 7.69 11.73
C ILE A 151 5.13 7.59 10.53
N ALA A 152 5.57 6.89 9.49
CA ALA A 152 4.88 6.66 8.23
C ALA A 152 4.17 5.30 8.19
N ASN A 153 4.79 4.25 8.74
CA ASN A 153 4.23 2.91 8.74
C ASN A 153 4.51 2.17 10.05
N TYR A 154 3.47 1.63 10.66
CA TYR A 154 3.56 0.62 11.71
C TYR A 154 3.45 -0.76 11.06
N ASN A 155 4.56 -1.32 10.56
CA ASN A 155 4.52 -2.55 9.77
C ASN A 155 4.45 -3.83 10.62
N SER A 156 5.12 -3.83 11.77
CA SER A 156 5.09 -4.91 12.77
C SER A 156 5.63 -4.35 14.09
N PRO A 157 5.49 -5.04 15.23
CA PRO A 157 6.06 -4.59 16.51
C PRO A 157 7.54 -4.20 16.41
N SER A 158 8.32 -4.92 15.60
CA SER A 158 9.76 -4.70 15.47
C SER A 158 10.18 -3.95 14.19
N GLN A 159 9.24 -3.39 13.42
CA GLN A 159 9.55 -2.67 12.18
C GLN A 159 8.61 -1.48 11.99
N ILE A 160 9.16 -0.29 12.15
CA ILE A 160 8.49 0.98 11.93
C ILE A 160 9.20 1.69 10.77
N VAL A 161 8.47 2.48 10.00
CA VAL A 161 9.06 3.37 8.99
C VAL A 161 8.79 4.81 9.39
N ILE A 162 9.83 5.64 9.35
CA ILE A 162 9.73 7.09 9.49
C ILE A 162 9.87 7.76 8.12
N SER A 163 9.25 8.92 7.94
CA SER A 163 9.37 9.71 6.71
C SER A 163 9.34 11.21 7.00
N GLY A 164 10.01 11.98 6.17
CA GLY A 164 10.16 13.42 6.36
C GLY A 164 11.25 14.03 5.50
N GLU A 165 11.69 15.23 5.87
CA GLU A 165 12.85 15.90 5.28
C GLU A 165 14.09 15.00 5.39
N THR A 166 14.90 14.93 4.33
CA THR A 166 16.04 14.01 4.24
C THR A 166 16.96 14.14 5.46
N LYS A 167 17.34 15.38 5.82
CA LYS A 167 18.21 15.66 6.97
C LYS A 167 17.58 15.28 8.32
N ALA A 168 16.27 15.50 8.48
CA ALA A 168 15.57 15.16 9.70
C ALA A 168 15.49 13.64 9.89
N VAL A 169 15.24 12.90 8.81
CA VAL A 169 15.22 11.43 8.80
C VAL A 169 16.61 10.86 9.07
N GLU A 170 17.66 11.35 8.43
CA GLU A 170 19.04 10.89 8.64
C GLU A 170 19.48 11.10 10.10
N SER A 171 19.28 12.30 10.64
CA SER A 171 19.59 12.61 12.04
C SER A 171 18.76 11.76 13.02
N SER A 172 17.50 11.49 12.71
CA SER A 172 16.67 10.58 13.49
C SER A 172 17.22 9.15 13.46
N CYS A 173 17.69 8.66 12.30
CA CYS A 173 18.31 7.35 12.19
C CYS A 173 19.55 7.21 13.09
N GLU A 174 20.41 8.23 13.13
CA GLU A 174 21.58 8.24 14.01
C GLU A 174 21.19 8.19 15.50
N LYS A 175 20.22 9.02 15.90
CA LYS A 175 19.71 9.05 17.29
C LYS A 175 19.09 7.71 17.68
N LEU A 176 18.22 7.15 16.84
CA LEU A 176 17.54 5.88 17.11
C LEU A 176 18.52 4.71 17.16
N THR A 177 19.58 4.73 16.35
CA THR A 177 20.65 3.73 16.43
C THR A 177 21.36 3.79 17.78
N LYS A 178 21.67 4.99 18.29
CA LYS A 178 22.27 5.18 19.63
C LYS A 178 21.33 4.74 20.76
N LEU A 179 20.02 4.86 20.56
CA LEU A 179 18.98 4.43 21.51
C LEU A 179 18.65 2.92 21.41
N GLY A 180 19.37 2.15 20.59
CA GLY A 180 19.27 0.69 20.57
C GLY A 180 18.49 0.11 19.39
N ALA A 181 18.13 0.91 18.37
CA ALA A 181 17.62 0.34 17.12
C ALA A 181 18.64 -0.62 16.53
N LYS A 182 18.22 -1.86 16.26
CA LYS A 182 19.07 -2.89 15.65
C LYS A 182 19.60 -2.46 14.28
N ARG A 183 18.75 -1.78 13.50
CA ARG A 183 19.09 -1.16 12.21
C ARG A 183 18.21 0.08 11.97
N ALA A 184 18.79 1.11 11.39
CA ALA A 184 18.09 2.21 10.76
C ALA A 184 18.55 2.28 9.30
N ILE A 185 17.63 2.14 8.34
CA ILE A 185 17.94 1.92 6.92
C ILE A 185 17.19 2.95 6.09
N ILE A 186 17.91 3.86 5.43
CA ILE A 186 17.32 4.76 4.43
C ILE A 186 16.77 3.91 3.28
N LEU A 187 15.51 4.15 2.93
CA LEU A 187 14.82 3.42 1.88
C LEU A 187 15.11 4.06 0.53
N SER A 188 15.25 3.23 -0.51
CA SER A 188 15.38 3.69 -1.89
C SER A 188 14.00 4.06 -2.45
N VAL A 189 13.45 5.18 -1.96
CA VAL A 189 12.15 5.72 -2.35
C VAL A 189 12.28 7.19 -2.72
N GLY A 190 11.38 7.66 -3.58
CA GLY A 190 11.45 9.00 -4.15
C GLY A 190 10.94 10.12 -3.24
N GLY A 191 10.56 9.88 -1.98
CA GLY A 191 10.26 10.94 -1.01
C GLY A 191 9.48 10.50 0.23
N ALA A 192 9.01 11.47 1.02
CA ALA A 192 8.43 11.25 2.35
C ALA A 192 6.92 10.91 2.36
N PHE A 193 6.57 9.71 1.92
CA PHE A 193 5.18 9.26 1.91
C PHE A 193 4.59 9.14 3.32
N HIS A 194 3.27 9.31 3.47
CA HIS A 194 2.55 9.23 4.75
C HIS A 194 3.02 10.27 5.78
N SER A 195 3.39 11.47 5.30
CA SER A 195 3.85 12.60 6.12
C SER A 195 3.14 13.90 5.72
N PRO A 196 3.28 14.98 6.52
CA PRO A 196 2.79 16.32 6.15
C PRO A 196 3.31 16.84 4.81
N ILE A 197 4.46 16.36 4.31
CA ILE A 197 5.01 16.76 3.00
C ILE A 197 4.06 16.36 1.86
N MET A 198 3.21 15.35 2.06
CA MET A 198 2.23 14.89 1.08
C MET A 198 0.92 15.71 1.05
N ASN A 199 0.81 16.84 1.77
CA ASN A 199 -0.42 17.62 1.82
C ASN A 199 -0.89 18.09 0.42
N SER A 200 0.01 18.57 -0.45
CA SER A 200 -0.35 18.98 -1.82
C SER A 200 -0.85 17.80 -2.66
N ALA A 201 -0.30 16.60 -2.44
CA ALA A 201 -0.76 15.38 -3.07
C ALA A 201 -2.15 14.95 -2.57
N LYS A 202 -2.39 15.08 -1.26
CA LYS A 202 -3.69 14.84 -0.62
C LYS A 202 -4.77 15.76 -1.20
N ASP A 203 -4.51 17.06 -1.32
CA ASP A 203 -5.48 18.02 -1.86
C ASP A 203 -5.88 17.67 -3.30
N SER A 204 -4.89 17.30 -4.12
CA SER A 204 -5.12 16.86 -5.51
C SER A 204 -5.98 15.59 -5.57
N LEU A 205 -5.68 14.61 -4.72
CA LEU A 205 -6.40 13.33 -4.70
C LEU A 205 -7.81 13.47 -4.09
N GLN A 206 -8.01 14.39 -3.14
CA GLN A 206 -9.29 14.61 -2.48
C GLN A 206 -10.41 14.94 -3.46
N SER A 207 -10.14 15.84 -4.41
CA SER A 207 -11.11 16.22 -5.44
C SER A 207 -11.57 15.00 -6.26
N ALA A 208 -10.63 14.14 -6.67
CA ALA A 208 -10.96 12.95 -7.44
C ALA A 208 -11.73 11.91 -6.61
N ILE A 209 -11.32 11.64 -5.37
CA ILE A 209 -12.03 10.71 -4.47
C ILE A 209 -13.48 11.15 -4.25
N ASN A 210 -13.71 12.45 -4.06
CA ASN A 210 -15.05 12.99 -3.87
C ASN A 210 -15.94 12.74 -5.09
N ASN A 211 -15.37 12.87 -6.30
CA ASN A 211 -16.07 12.68 -7.57
C ASN A 211 -16.22 11.20 -8.00
N THR A 212 -15.47 10.27 -7.39
CA THR A 212 -15.63 8.84 -7.63
C THR A 212 -16.91 8.29 -6.99
N CYS A 213 -17.62 7.42 -7.71
CA CYS A 213 -18.75 6.69 -7.15
C CYS A 213 -18.26 5.58 -6.22
N PHE A 214 -18.70 5.62 -4.95
CA PHE A 214 -18.45 4.55 -3.99
C PHE A 214 -19.73 3.74 -3.80
N GLU A 215 -19.60 2.43 -3.88
CA GLU A 215 -20.64 1.45 -3.61
C GLU A 215 -20.48 0.81 -2.25
N LYS A 216 -21.57 0.19 -1.76
CA LYS A 216 -21.50 -0.55 -0.51
C LYS A 216 -20.63 -1.79 -0.79
N PRO A 217 -19.51 -1.98 -0.07
CA PRO A 217 -18.64 -3.10 -0.35
C PRO A 217 -19.30 -4.43 0.04
N ILE A 218 -18.86 -5.52 -0.60
CA ILE A 218 -19.35 -6.88 -0.33
C ILE A 218 -18.85 -7.46 1.00
N CYS A 219 -17.87 -6.83 1.63
CA CYS A 219 -17.33 -7.14 2.95
C CYS A 219 -16.72 -5.88 3.60
N PRO A 220 -16.46 -5.88 4.91
CA PRO A 220 -15.77 -4.77 5.56
C PRO A 220 -14.33 -4.57 5.07
N ILE A 221 -13.94 -3.30 4.95
CA ILE A 221 -12.61 -2.87 4.51
C ILE A 221 -11.89 -2.23 5.69
N TYR A 222 -10.71 -2.74 6.04
CA TYR A 222 -9.87 -2.16 7.09
C TYR A 222 -8.96 -1.11 6.49
N GLN A 223 -9.15 0.15 6.91
CA GLN A 223 -8.44 1.28 6.33
C GLN A 223 -7.20 1.67 7.15
N ASN A 224 -6.16 2.09 6.44
CA ASN A 224 -4.82 2.27 7.00
C ASN A 224 -4.74 3.30 8.13
N VAL A 225 -5.53 4.36 8.05
CA VAL A 225 -5.47 5.50 8.98
C VAL A 225 -6.05 5.18 10.36
N CYS A 226 -7.13 4.39 10.40
CA CYS A 226 -7.89 4.08 11.60
C CYS A 226 -7.70 2.64 12.06
N ALA A 227 -7.15 1.76 11.21
CA ALA A 227 -6.98 0.32 11.44
C ALA A 227 -8.29 -0.43 11.76
N ARG A 228 -9.45 0.15 11.42
CA ARG A 228 -10.77 -0.43 11.71
C ARG A 228 -11.51 -0.76 10.43
N ALA A 229 -12.34 -1.80 10.51
CA ALA A 229 -13.28 -2.15 9.47
C ALA A 229 -14.35 -1.06 9.30
N THR A 230 -14.69 -0.76 8.05
CA THR A 230 -15.90 -0.02 7.70
C THR A 230 -16.51 -0.54 6.40
N SER A 231 -17.81 -0.37 6.27
CA SER A 231 -18.55 -0.53 5.01
C SER A 231 -19.34 0.73 4.65
N ASP A 232 -19.16 1.81 5.44
CA ASP A 232 -19.80 3.08 5.21
C ASP A 232 -19.05 3.88 4.15
N LYS A 233 -19.78 4.34 3.11
CA LYS A 233 -19.19 5.03 1.96
C LYS A 233 -18.50 6.34 2.35
N LYS A 234 -19.03 7.06 3.34
CA LYS A 234 -18.50 8.35 3.79
C LYS A 234 -17.19 8.14 4.56
N ASP A 235 -17.15 7.16 5.45
CA ASP A 235 -15.92 6.79 6.18
C ASP A 235 -14.84 6.31 5.21
N LEU A 236 -15.20 5.44 4.24
CA LEU A 236 -14.29 4.95 3.21
C LEU A 236 -13.60 6.10 2.47
N LYS A 237 -14.37 7.08 1.99
CA LYS A 237 -13.85 8.28 1.31
C LYS A 237 -12.96 9.11 2.22
N MET A 238 -13.46 9.47 3.41
CA MET A 238 -12.75 10.34 4.35
C MET A 238 -11.39 9.75 4.75
N ASN A 239 -11.36 8.47 5.10
CA ASN A 239 -10.14 7.79 5.49
C ASN A 239 -9.15 7.65 4.34
N LEU A 240 -9.62 7.40 3.11
CA LEU A 240 -8.77 7.30 1.92
C LEU A 240 -8.12 8.65 1.57
N ILE A 241 -8.83 9.77 1.78
CA ILE A 241 -8.31 11.13 1.61
C ILE A 241 -7.18 11.40 2.62
N GLU A 242 -7.37 11.03 3.89
CA GLU A 242 -6.36 11.22 4.93
C GLU A 242 -5.13 10.31 4.76
N GLN A 243 -5.24 9.21 4.00
CA GLN A 243 -4.23 8.16 3.91
C GLN A 243 -2.83 8.67 3.53
N LEU A 244 -2.73 9.67 2.66
CA LEU A 244 -1.43 10.16 2.16
C LEU A 244 -0.59 10.91 3.19
N THR A 245 -1.22 11.43 4.25
CA THR A 245 -0.54 12.27 5.26
C THR A 245 -0.63 11.68 6.67
N LYS A 246 -1.16 10.47 6.79
CA LYS A 246 -1.32 9.73 8.03
C LYS A 246 -0.59 8.38 7.96
N PRO A 247 -0.15 7.84 9.12
CA PRO A 247 0.56 6.58 9.14
C PRO A 247 -0.31 5.41 8.65
N VAL A 248 0.32 4.46 7.96
CA VAL A 248 -0.25 3.14 7.69
C VAL A 248 -0.12 2.29 8.94
N LYS A 249 -1.24 2.06 9.62
CA LYS A 249 -1.31 1.25 10.85
C LYS A 249 -1.45 -0.25 10.55
N TRP A 250 -0.54 -0.79 9.75
CA TRP A 250 -0.63 -2.17 9.24
C TRP A 250 -0.65 -3.22 10.37
N TYR A 251 0.24 -3.08 11.36
CA TYR A 251 0.27 -3.95 12.53
C TYR A 251 -1.09 -3.98 13.23
N GLN A 252 -1.65 -2.81 13.52
CA GLN A 252 -2.95 -2.69 14.19
C GLN A 252 -4.09 -3.20 13.31
N THR A 253 -4.03 -3.01 11.99
CA THR A 253 -5.01 -3.56 11.05
C THR A 253 -5.06 -5.08 11.16
N ILE A 254 -3.90 -5.74 11.14
CA ILE A 254 -3.83 -7.20 11.24
C ILE A 254 -4.32 -7.70 12.61
N GLU A 255 -3.92 -7.06 13.71
CA GLU A 255 -4.42 -7.39 15.05
C GLU A 255 -5.95 -7.27 15.15
N ASN A 256 -6.51 -6.18 14.62
CA ASN A 256 -7.95 -5.97 14.63
C ASN A 256 -8.68 -7.00 13.73
N MET A 257 -8.15 -7.32 12.55
CA MET A 257 -8.72 -8.37 11.70
C MET A 257 -8.76 -9.73 12.43
N ILE A 258 -7.72 -10.10 13.16
CA ILE A 258 -7.70 -11.33 13.98
C ILE A 258 -8.74 -11.25 15.09
N SER A 259 -8.78 -10.12 15.80
CA SER A 259 -9.73 -9.92 16.90
C SER A 259 -11.18 -10.00 16.42
N ASP A 260 -11.43 -9.58 15.19
CA ASP A 260 -12.75 -9.63 14.54
C ASP A 260 -13.03 -11.01 13.91
N GLY A 261 -12.10 -11.98 14.01
CA GLY A 261 -12.32 -13.38 13.64
C GLY A 261 -11.60 -13.86 12.37
N ALA A 262 -10.63 -13.11 11.84
CA ALA A 262 -9.78 -13.60 10.75
C ALA A 262 -8.96 -14.83 11.21
N SER A 263 -9.08 -15.93 10.46
CA SER A 263 -8.43 -17.21 10.76
C SER A 263 -7.45 -17.65 9.67
N GLN A 264 -7.52 -17.02 8.49
CA GLN A 264 -6.69 -17.31 7.34
C GLN A 264 -6.54 -16.04 6.50
N PHE A 265 -5.29 -15.72 6.13
CA PHE A 265 -4.97 -14.57 5.29
C PHE A 265 -4.50 -15.02 3.90
N TYR A 266 -4.84 -14.24 2.89
CA TYR A 266 -4.52 -14.48 1.49
C TYR A 266 -3.90 -13.22 0.88
N GLU A 267 -2.60 -13.24 0.56
CA GLU A 267 -1.94 -12.10 -0.10
C GLU A 267 -2.17 -12.14 -1.61
N VAL A 268 -2.96 -11.18 -2.13
CA VAL A 268 -3.35 -11.06 -3.53
C VAL A 268 -2.60 -9.91 -4.19
N GLY A 269 -1.67 -10.22 -5.09
CA GLY A 269 -0.84 -9.23 -5.78
C GLY A 269 0.54 -9.78 -6.15
N PRO A 270 1.49 -8.95 -6.57
CA PRO A 270 2.86 -9.38 -6.78
C PRO A 270 3.63 -9.52 -5.45
N GLY A 271 4.72 -10.30 -5.43
CA GLY A 271 5.60 -10.45 -4.27
C GLY A 271 4.97 -11.22 -3.09
N ASN A 272 5.61 -11.14 -1.92
CA ASN A 272 5.18 -11.82 -0.68
C ASN A 272 5.47 -10.96 0.58
N VAL A 273 5.45 -9.64 0.40
CA VAL A 273 5.85 -8.68 1.44
C VAL A 273 4.93 -8.80 2.64
N LEU A 274 3.61 -8.92 2.41
CA LEU A 274 2.65 -8.97 3.51
C LEU A 274 2.68 -10.31 4.26
N LEU A 275 2.95 -11.43 3.59
CA LEU A 275 3.24 -12.70 4.27
C LEU A 275 4.42 -12.56 5.23
N GLY A 276 5.46 -11.85 4.81
CA GLY A 276 6.62 -11.54 5.63
C GLY A 276 6.27 -10.68 6.85
N LEU A 277 5.44 -9.64 6.67
CA LEU A 277 4.98 -8.78 7.76
C LEU A 277 4.06 -9.53 8.73
N ASN A 278 3.08 -10.30 8.23
CA ASN A 278 2.18 -11.09 9.06
C ASN A 278 2.97 -12.06 9.95
N ARG A 279 4.00 -12.74 9.42
CA ARG A 279 4.86 -13.62 10.22
C ARG A 279 5.59 -12.89 11.35
N ARG A 280 5.92 -11.61 11.17
CA ARG A 280 6.54 -10.77 12.21
C ARG A 280 5.55 -10.25 13.24
N ILE A 281 4.30 -10.06 12.84
CA ILE A 281 3.20 -9.66 13.72
C ILE A 281 2.79 -10.86 14.58
N ASN A 282 2.44 -11.99 13.95
CA ASN A 282 2.02 -13.19 14.63
C ASN A 282 2.29 -14.42 13.75
N ARG A 283 3.24 -15.25 14.21
CA ARG A 283 3.70 -16.46 13.49
C ARG A 283 2.64 -17.55 13.37
N ALA A 284 1.64 -17.55 14.24
CA ALA A 284 0.62 -18.59 14.28
C ALA A 284 -0.48 -18.36 13.24
N ILE A 285 -0.56 -17.18 12.63
CA ILE A 285 -1.58 -16.85 11.63
C ILE A 285 -1.28 -17.58 10.31
N PRO A 286 -2.17 -18.46 9.85
CA PRO A 286 -2.10 -19.02 8.52
C PRO A 286 -2.18 -17.90 7.46
N SER A 287 -1.14 -17.77 6.64
CA SER A 287 -1.08 -16.79 5.56
C SER A 287 -0.58 -17.46 4.28
N LEU A 288 -1.32 -17.33 3.19
CA LEU A 288 -1.03 -17.98 1.91
C LEU A 288 -0.87 -16.95 0.80
N LYS A 289 0.02 -17.26 -0.15
CA LYS A 289 0.12 -16.50 -1.39
C LYS A 289 -0.98 -16.95 -2.33
N VAL A 290 -1.72 -16.00 -2.90
CA VAL A 290 -2.66 -16.30 -3.97
C VAL A 290 -1.92 -16.35 -5.31
N THR A 291 -2.21 -17.38 -6.08
CA THR A 291 -1.74 -17.58 -7.45
C THR A 291 -2.94 -17.89 -8.32
N ILE A 292 -2.80 -17.86 -9.65
CA ILE A 292 -3.95 -18.15 -10.53
C ILE A 292 -4.49 -19.59 -10.37
N ASN A 293 -3.69 -20.51 -9.85
CA ASN A 293 -4.02 -21.92 -9.75
C ASN A 293 -4.63 -22.33 -8.39
N ASN A 294 -4.67 -21.41 -7.40
CA ASN A 294 -5.06 -21.68 -6.02
C ASN A 294 -6.08 -20.68 -5.49
#